data_AF-A0A7S0QHV1-F1
#
_entry.id   AF-A0A7S0QHV1-F1
#
_cell.length_a   1.000
_cell.length_b   1.000
_cell.length_c   1.000
_cell.angle_alpha   90.00
_cell.angle_beta   90.00
_cell.angle_gamma   90.00
#
_symmetry.space_group_name_H-M   'P 1'
#
loop_
_entity.id
_entity.type
_entity.pdbx_description
1 polymer ?
#
loop_
_entity_poly.entity_id
_entity_poly.type
_entity_poly.pdbx_seq_one_letter_code
_entity_poly.pdbx_strand_id
1 'polypeptide(L)'
;EMLPAWRHRAGPTVSVRRGGGEFEFTVAPGPNAELDATNIVIGRVLDGMDMVERLNGAAVSQGQFLEGAFKFTGGLIGDARAGLATQYKPLQKIAVKACGVLPP
;
A
#
# COMPACT_ATOMS: atom_id res chain seq x y z
N GLU A 1 -17.70 -12.30 20.94
CA GLU A 1 -16.97 -11.16 21.53
C GLU A 1 -16.08 -10.57 20.44
N MET A 2 -16.25 -9.29 20.06
CA MET A 2 -15.36 -8.67 19.07
C MET A 2 -14.01 -8.43 19.74
N LEU A 3 -12.94 -9.04 19.22
CA LEU A 3 -11.57 -8.71 19.61
C LEU A 3 -11.38 -7.18 19.51
N PRO A 4 -10.68 -6.54 20.46
CA PRO A 4 -10.36 -5.12 20.34
C PRO A 4 -9.64 -4.91 19.00
N ALA A 5 -10.27 -4.16 18.10
CA ALA A 5 -9.77 -4.00 16.75
C ALA A 5 -8.35 -3.43 16.80
N TRP A 6 -7.40 -4.16 16.24
CA TRP A 6 -6.03 -3.67 16.09
C TRP A 6 -6.05 -2.37 15.28
N ARG A 7 -5.22 -1.41 15.69
CA ARG A 7 -5.14 -0.07 15.12
C ARG A 7 -3.73 0.24 14.70
N HIS A 8 -3.58 1.16 13.76
CA HIS A 8 -2.28 1.65 13.28
C HIS A 8 -1.63 2.62 14.30
N ARG A 9 -1.76 2.38 15.61
CA ARG A 9 -1.25 3.24 16.68
C ARG A 9 0.19 2.91 17.09
N ALA A 10 0.61 1.67 16.87
CA ALA A 10 1.97 1.21 17.11
C ALA A 10 2.39 0.38 15.88
N GLY A 11 3.40 0.86 15.15
CA GLY A 11 3.94 0.14 13.99
C GLY A 11 4.91 -0.97 14.41
N PRO A 12 5.31 -1.84 13.47
CA PRO A 12 4.87 -1.96 12.08
C PRO A 12 3.62 -2.86 11.91
N THR A 13 2.57 -2.37 11.24
CA THR A 13 1.30 -3.11 11.07
C THR A 13 1.06 -3.56 9.64
N VAL A 14 0.35 -4.68 9.48
CA VAL A 14 -0.16 -5.16 8.19
C VAL A 14 -1.68 -5.01 8.17
N SER A 15 -2.22 -4.37 7.13
CA SER A 15 -3.65 -4.08 7.01
C SER A 15 -4.18 -4.28 5.60
N VAL A 16 -5.49 -4.39 5.47
CA VAL A 16 -6.21 -4.49 4.19
C VAL A 16 -7.28 -3.41 4.09
N ARG A 17 -7.62 -2.97 2.89
CA ARG A 17 -8.66 -1.97 2.67
C ARG A 17 -10.04 -2.53 3.05
N ARG A 18 -10.88 -1.71 3.68
CA ARG A 18 -12.28 -2.04 3.95
C ARG A 18 -13.06 -2.21 2.64
N GLY A 19 -14.05 -3.10 2.66
CA GLY A 19 -14.93 -3.35 1.51
C GLY A 19 -14.53 -4.56 0.66
N GLY A 20 -13.32 -5.09 0.81
CA GLY A 20 -12.87 -6.28 0.07
C GLY A 20 -12.74 -6.03 -1.45
N GLY A 21 -12.70 -7.13 -2.21
CA GLY A 21 -12.66 -7.09 -3.69
C GLY A 21 -11.27 -7.11 -4.32
N GLU A 22 -10.22 -6.90 -3.52
CA GLU A 22 -8.83 -6.90 -3.99
C GLU A 22 -7.94 -7.76 -3.10
N PHE A 23 -6.84 -8.26 -3.67
CA PHE A 23 -5.82 -9.07 -2.98
C PHE A 23 -4.63 -8.21 -2.52
N GLU A 24 -4.90 -6.94 -2.17
CA GLU A 24 -3.88 -5.99 -1.76
C GLU A 24 -3.79 -5.86 -0.23
N PHE A 25 -2.57 -5.67 0.26
CA PHE A 25 -2.31 -5.35 1.66
C PHE A 25 -1.34 -4.17 1.78
N THR A 26 -1.41 -3.48 2.91
CA THR A 26 -0.56 -2.35 3.25
C THR A 26 0.33 -2.72 4.42
N VAL A 27 1.63 -2.42 4.33
CA VAL A 27 2.55 -2.45 5.46
C VAL A 27 2.79 -1.01 5.90
N ALA A 28 2.33 -0.65 7.10
CA ALA A 28 2.65 0.64 7.70
C ALA A 28 3.92 0.48 8.53
N PRO A 29 5.05 1.12 8.16
CA PRO A 29 6.34 0.94 8.84
C PRO A 29 6.34 1.56 10.26
N GLY A 30 5.45 2.51 10.52
CA GLY A 30 5.29 3.20 11.79
C GLY A 30 3.83 3.53 12.08
N PRO A 31 3.54 4.22 13.19
CA PRO A 31 2.19 4.66 13.53
C PRO A 31 1.57 5.52 12.42
N ASN A 32 0.33 5.21 12.03
CA ASN A 32 -0.44 5.99 11.06
C ASN A 32 -1.95 5.85 11.32
N ALA A 33 -2.47 6.68 12.23
CA ALA A 33 -3.88 6.61 12.64
C ALA A 33 -4.89 6.91 11.52
N GLU A 34 -4.49 7.59 10.44
CA GLU A 34 -5.38 7.92 9.33
C GLU A 34 -5.85 6.66 8.58
N LEU A 35 -4.98 5.64 8.51
CA LEU A 35 -5.31 4.35 7.91
C LEU A 35 -6.42 3.61 8.66
N ASP A 36 -6.70 3.93 9.92
CA ASP A 36 -7.83 3.32 10.64
C ASP A 36 -9.18 3.64 9.99
N ALA A 37 -9.31 4.73 9.24
CA ALA A 37 -10.54 5.09 8.53
C ALA A 37 -10.80 4.17 7.32
N THR A 38 -9.74 3.79 6.59
CA THR A 38 -9.85 3.09 5.30
C THR A 38 -9.42 1.62 5.36
N ASN A 39 -8.55 1.25 6.29
CA ASN A 39 -7.95 -0.08 6.42
C ASN A 39 -8.23 -0.76 7.77
N ILE A 40 -8.38 -2.09 7.75
CA ILE A 40 -8.47 -2.96 8.94
C ILE A 40 -7.10 -3.63 9.14
N VAL A 41 -6.54 -3.50 10.35
CA VAL A 41 -5.30 -4.19 10.70
C VAL A 41 -5.58 -5.70 10.87
N ILE A 42 -4.77 -6.52 10.19
CA ILE A 42 -4.87 -7.99 10.20
C ILE A 42 -3.61 -8.67 10.73
N GLY A 43 -2.54 -7.92 10.96
CA GLY A 43 -1.24 -8.46 11.33
C GLY A 43 -0.25 -7.38 11.75
N ARG A 44 0.97 -7.82 12.07
CA ARG A 44 2.14 -6.96 12.29
C ARG A 44 3.38 -7.61 11.71
N VAL A 45 4.37 -6.79 11.35
CA VAL A 45 5.68 -7.31 10.94
C VAL A 45 6.43 -7.75 12.20
N LEU A 46 6.93 -8.97 12.23
CA LEU A 46 7.69 -9.51 13.37
C LEU A 46 9.20 -9.42 13.18
N ASP A 47 9.66 -9.52 11.92
CA ASP A 47 11.07 -9.50 11.53
C ASP A 47 11.20 -8.91 10.11
N GLY A 48 12.40 -8.48 9.72
CA GLY A 48 12.71 -7.93 8.40
C GLY A 48 12.39 -6.45 8.23
N MET A 49 12.39 -5.66 9.31
CA MET A 49 12.16 -4.22 9.25
C MET A 49 13.24 -3.45 8.48
N ASP A 50 14.46 -3.96 8.44
CA ASP A 50 15.54 -3.45 7.59
C ASP A 50 15.17 -3.50 6.09
N MET A 51 14.48 -4.55 5.66
CA MET A 51 13.95 -4.65 4.30
C MET A 51 12.83 -3.64 4.06
N VAL A 52 11.92 -3.46 5.03
CA VAL A 52 10.84 -2.46 4.94
C VAL A 52 11.42 -1.05 4.82
N GLU A 53 12.43 -0.71 5.61
CA GLU A 53 13.15 0.56 5.52
C GLU A 53 13.84 0.76 4.17
N ARG A 54 14.51 -0.28 3.67
CA ARG A 54 15.13 -0.26 2.33
C ARG A 54 14.10 -0.02 1.22
N LEU A 55 12.91 -0.63 1.32
CA LEU A 55 11.83 -0.43 0.36
C LEU A 55 11.28 1.01 0.42
N ASN A 56 11.14 1.59 1.62
CA ASN A 56 10.73 2.99 1.78
C ASN A 56 11.74 3.99 1.22
N GLY A 57 13.02 3.63 1.16
CA GLY A 57 14.07 4.42 0.52
C GLY A 57 14.17 4.26 -1.00
N ALA A 58 13.36 3.41 -1.63
CA ALA A 58 13.43 3.19 -3.07
C ALA A 58 13.04 4.45 -3.86
N ALA A 59 13.73 4.70 -4.97
CA ALA A 59 13.36 5.79 -5.86
C ALA A 59 11.98 5.53 -6.48
N VAL A 60 11.10 6.52 -6.41
CA VAL A 60 9.73 6.47 -6.92
C VAL A 60 9.44 7.60 -7.89
N SER A 61 8.49 7.39 -8.80
CA SER A 61 7.93 8.47 -9.61
C SER A 61 7.23 9.51 -8.72
N GLN A 62 7.45 10.79 -9.02
CA GLN A 62 6.81 11.91 -8.31
C GLN A 62 5.51 12.38 -8.98
N GLY A 63 4.98 11.59 -9.92
CA GLY A 63 3.92 12.02 -10.83
C GLY A 63 4.45 12.87 -11.99
N GLN A 64 3.58 13.21 -12.93
CA GLN A 64 3.92 14.09 -14.07
C GLN A 64 3.26 15.47 -13.88
N PHE A 65 3.96 16.54 -14.26
CA PHE A 65 3.43 17.91 -14.17
C PHE A 65 2.05 18.09 -14.85
N LEU A 66 1.80 17.33 -15.93
CA LEU A 66 0.55 17.35 -16.70
C LEU A 66 -0.40 16.18 -16.38
N GLU A 67 -0.16 15.43 -15.29
CA GLU A 67 -0.93 14.23 -14.97
C GLU A 67 -2.44 14.51 -14.88
N GLY A 68 -2.84 15.65 -14.33
CA GLY A 68 -4.25 16.06 -14.29
C GLY A 68 -4.87 16.26 -15.69
N ALA A 69 -4.14 16.87 -16.62
CA ALA A 69 -4.60 17.09 -17.99
C ALA A 69 -4.71 15.75 -18.76
N PHE A 70 -3.72 14.86 -18.62
CA PHE A 70 -3.75 13.54 -19.24
C PHE A 70 -4.86 12.65 -18.69
N LYS A 71 -5.09 12.65 -17.37
CA LYS A 71 -6.21 11.91 -16.77
C LYS A 71 -7.56 12.45 -17.20
N PHE A 72 -7.71 13.77 -17.28
CA PHE A 72 -8.94 14.39 -17.75
C PHE A 72 -9.25 14.02 -19.21
N THR A 73 -8.32 14.26 -20.13
CA THR A 73 -8.52 13.92 -21.55
C THR A 73 -8.68 12.41 -21.76
N GLY A 74 -7.88 11.59 -21.06
CA GLY A 74 -7.99 10.13 -21.08
C GLY A 74 -9.35 9.63 -20.60
N GLY A 75 -9.89 10.22 -19.52
CA GLY A 75 -11.23 9.93 -19.03
C GLY A 75 -12.33 10.25 -20.06
N LEU A 76 -12.20 11.37 -20.78
CA LEU A 76 -13.16 11.76 -21.82
C LEU A 76 -13.20 10.78 -23.01
N ILE A 77 -12.07 10.17 -23.36
CA ILE A 77 -11.98 9.23 -24.49
C ILE A 77 -12.07 7.75 -24.07
N GLY A 78 -12.33 7.48 -22.79
CA GLY A 78 -12.44 6.10 -22.27
C GLY A 78 -11.09 5.37 -22.18
N ASP A 79 -9.97 6.07 -22.09
CA ASP A 79 -8.66 5.44 -21.88
C ASP A 79 -8.56 4.90 -20.44
N ALA A 80 -8.49 3.58 -20.31
CA ALA A 80 -8.40 2.88 -19.02
C ALA A 80 -7.20 3.33 -18.15
N ARG A 81 -6.16 3.91 -18.77
CA ARG A 81 -4.97 4.39 -18.06
C ARG A 81 -5.21 5.70 -17.31
N ALA A 82 -6.29 6.41 -17.61
CA ALA A 82 -6.65 7.66 -16.92
C ALA A 82 -6.89 7.46 -15.41
N GLY A 83 -7.27 6.25 -14.97
CA GLY A 83 -7.48 5.92 -13.56
C GLY A 83 -6.20 5.52 -12.81
N LEU A 84 -5.07 5.33 -13.51
CA LEU A 84 -3.87 4.80 -12.87
C LEU A 84 -3.22 5.87 -11.98
N ALA A 85 -3.00 5.53 -10.71
CA ALA A 85 -2.12 6.29 -9.85
C ALA A 85 -0.68 6.10 -10.32
N THR A 86 -0.05 7.17 -10.80
CA THR A 86 1.35 7.09 -11.28
C THR A 86 2.36 7.64 -10.30
N GLN A 87 1.90 8.30 -9.22
CA GLN A 87 2.75 8.82 -8.17
C GLN A 87 3.14 7.73 -7.17
N TYR A 88 4.34 7.84 -6.60
CA TYR A 88 4.91 6.92 -5.62
C TYR A 88 5.10 5.48 -6.11
N LYS A 89 5.08 5.27 -7.43
CA LYS A 89 5.40 3.97 -8.03
C LYS A 89 6.92 3.78 -8.05
N PRO A 90 7.45 2.65 -7.54
CA PRO A 90 8.89 2.36 -7.63
C PRO A 90 9.41 2.41 -9.07
N LEU A 91 10.55 3.07 -9.28
CA LEU A 91 11.22 3.15 -10.59
C LEU A 91 11.88 1.81 -10.99
N GLN A 92 12.17 0.98 -9.98
CA GLN A 92 12.63 -0.39 -10.17
C GLN A 92 11.50 -1.38 -9.85
N LYS A 93 11.50 -2.53 -10.53
CA LYS A 93 10.56 -3.60 -10.24
C LYS A 93 10.87 -4.21 -8.87
N ILE A 94 9.89 -4.18 -7.97
CA ILE A 94 9.92 -4.83 -6.66
C ILE A 94 8.90 -5.97 -6.70
N ALA A 95 9.33 -7.18 -6.36
CA ALA A 95 8.48 -8.38 -6.44
C ALA A 95 8.74 -9.33 -5.28
N VAL A 96 7.67 -9.97 -4.79
CA VAL A 96 7.76 -11.08 -3.85
C VAL A 96 8.26 -12.31 -4.62
N LYS A 97 9.49 -12.72 -4.34
CA LYS A 97 10.09 -13.89 -5.01
C LYS A 97 9.56 -15.22 -4.47
N ALA A 98 9.28 -15.28 -3.16
CA ALA A 98 8.76 -16.45 -2.46
C ALA A 98 7.95 -16.02 -1.24
N CYS A 99 6.89 -16.75 -0.93
CA CYS A 99 6.07 -16.59 0.28
C CYS A 99 5.49 -17.94 0.70
N GLY A 100 5.06 -18.06 1.94
CA GLY A 100 4.52 -19.30 2.50
C GLY A 100 3.91 -19.11 3.88
N VAL A 101 3.36 -20.19 4.42
CA VAL A 101 2.83 -20.24 5.78
C VAL A 101 3.91 -20.87 6.67
N LEU A 102 4.26 -20.20 7.77
CA LEU A 102 5.11 -20.79 8.79
C LEU A 102 4.28 -21.73 9.67
N PRO A 103 4.87 -22.86 10.14
CA PRO A 103 4.21 -23.69 11.12
C PRO A 103 3.92 -22.90 12.40
N PRO A 104 2.84 -23.24 13.13
CA PRO A 104 2.47 -22.58 14.37
C PRO A 104 3.52 -22.76 15.47
#